data_AF-A0A447KVT7-F1
#
_entry.id   AF-A0A447KVT7-F1
#
_cell.length_a   1.000
_cell.length_b   1.000
_cell.length_c   1.000
_cell.angle_alpha   90.00
_cell.angle_beta   90.00
_cell.angle_gamma   90.00
#
_symmetry.space_group_name_H-M   'P 1'
#
loop_
_entity.id
_entity.type
_entity.pdbx_description
1 polymer ?
#
loop_
_entity_poly.entity_id
_entity_poly.type
_entity_poly.pdbx_seq_one_letter_code
_entity_poly.pdbx_strand_id
1 'polypeptide(L)'
;MAQGRASGSGVALSLTSARHIPAQNLQPPQLDLLFRVPDQPSIDGNTVDMDRERTNFADNSLKYQTDLTLLNGQIKGMMSVLQSG
;
A
#
# COMPACT_ATOMS: atom_id res chain seq x y z
N MET A 1 17.17 -8.73 14.79
CA MET A 1 17.55 -9.62 13.67
C MET A 1 17.45 -8.84 12.37
N ALA A 2 18.57 -8.31 11.88
CA ALA A 2 18.61 -7.42 10.72
C ALA A 2 19.63 -7.95 9.70
N GLN A 3 19.28 -9.04 9.00
CA GLN A 3 19.96 -9.39 7.76
C GLN A 3 19.14 -10.40 6.96
N GLY A 4 18.47 -9.90 5.94
CA GLY A 4 17.63 -10.69 5.03
C GLY A 4 17.74 -10.18 3.61
N ARG A 5 18.95 -9.83 3.15
CA ARG A 5 19.22 -9.61 1.73
C ARG A 5 20.61 -10.15 1.40
N ALA A 6 20.63 -11.35 0.83
CA ALA A 6 21.79 -11.77 0.06
C ALA A 6 21.82 -10.89 -1.19
N SER A 7 22.83 -10.04 -1.31
CA SER A 7 23.11 -9.32 -2.55
C SER A 7 23.32 -10.35 -3.65
N GLY A 8 22.33 -10.47 -4.55
CA GLY A 8 22.37 -11.42 -5.65
C GLY A 8 23.47 -11.05 -6.61
N SER A 9 24.66 -11.62 -6.43
CA SER A 9 25.63 -11.77 -7.51
C SER A 9 24.99 -12.68 -8.54
N GLY A 10 24.42 -12.09 -9.58
CA GLY A 10 23.65 -12.79 -10.60
C GLY A 10 24.43 -13.97 -11.19
N VAL A 11 23.84 -15.15 -11.13
CA VAL A 11 24.39 -16.35 -11.77
C VAL A 11 24.20 -16.22 -13.27
N ALA A 12 25.30 -16.13 -14.02
CA ALA A 12 25.25 -16.20 -15.48
C ALA A 12 25.02 -17.66 -15.91
N LEU A 13 23.91 -17.92 -16.60
CA LEU A 13 23.59 -19.23 -17.13
C LEU A 13 24.15 -19.37 -18.55
N SER A 14 24.81 -20.50 -18.84
CA SER A 14 25.28 -20.81 -20.19
C SER A 14 24.09 -21.19 -21.08
N LEU A 15 23.94 -20.51 -22.21
CA LEU A 15 22.89 -20.83 -23.19
C LEU A 15 23.30 -22.04 -24.03
N THR A 16 22.37 -22.97 -24.24
CA THR A 16 22.60 -24.18 -25.06
C THR A 16 22.37 -23.93 -26.56
N SER A 17 21.73 -22.82 -26.93
CA SER A 17 21.44 -22.44 -28.32
C SER A 17 21.32 -20.93 -28.45
N ALA A 18 21.69 -20.39 -29.62
CA ALA A 18 21.61 -18.96 -29.92
C ALA A 18 20.17 -18.41 -29.98
N ARG A 19 19.16 -19.28 -30.03
CA ARG A 19 17.73 -18.89 -29.99
C ARG A 19 17.15 -18.88 -28.57
N HIS A 20 17.90 -19.33 -27.57
CA HIS A 20 17.43 -19.28 -26.20
C HIS A 20 17.46 -17.85 -25.67
N ILE A 21 16.42 -17.49 -24.94
CA ILE A 21 16.31 -16.19 -24.29
C ILE A 21 17.38 -16.13 -23.19
N PRO A 22 18.34 -15.20 -23.27
CA PRO A 22 19.30 -14.99 -22.19
C PRO A 22 18.56 -14.66 -20.89
N ALA A 23 18.95 -15.32 -19.80
CA ALA A 23 18.53 -14.89 -18.47
C ALA A 23 19.25 -13.56 -18.16
N GLN A 24 18.62 -12.43 -18.47
CA GLN A 24 19.06 -11.14 -17.93
C GLN A 24 18.60 -11.01 -16.49
N ASN A 25 19.51 -10.57 -15.61
CA ASN A 25 19.14 -10.08 -14.29
C ASN A 25 18.34 -8.78 -14.48
N LEU A 26 17.02 -8.92 -14.58
CA LEU A 26 16.10 -7.82 -14.33
C LEU A 26 16.23 -7.51 -12.84
N GLN A 27 17.08 -6.54 -12.50
CA GLN A 27 17.03 -5.93 -11.17
C GLN A 27 15.57 -5.50 -10.98
N PRO A 28 14.82 -6.08 -10.02
CA PRO A 28 13.48 -5.60 -9.77
C PRO A 28 13.59 -4.10 -9.51
N PRO A 29 12.67 -3.28 -10.06
CA PRO A 29 12.65 -1.87 -9.71
C PRO A 29 12.73 -1.76 -8.18
N GLN A 30 13.52 -0.80 -7.71
CA GLN A 30 13.59 -0.48 -6.28
C GLN A 30 12.22 0.06 -5.87
N LEU A 31 11.26 -0.84 -5.70
CA LEU A 31 10.01 -0.55 -5.08
C LEU A 31 10.40 -0.24 -3.64
N ASP A 32 10.26 1.02 -3.26
CA ASP A 32 10.21 1.38 -1.85
C ASP A 32 8.94 0.72 -1.32
N LEU A 33 9.10 -0.53 -0.89
CA LEU A 33 7.98 -1.32 -0.42
C LEU A 33 7.49 -0.62 0.84
N LEU A 34 6.32 0.01 0.74
CA LEU A 34 5.61 0.70 1.83
C LEU A 34 5.07 -0.30 2.88
N PHE A 35 5.82 -1.38 3.17
CA PHE A 35 5.45 -2.27 4.24
C PHE A 35 5.64 -1.56 5.58
N ARG A 36 4.64 -1.71 6.44
CA ARG A 36 4.78 -1.29 7.84
C ARG A 36 5.62 -2.34 8.57
N VAL A 37 6.58 -1.88 9.36
CA VAL A 37 7.31 -2.74 10.30
C VAL A 37 6.32 -3.08 11.44
N PRO A 38 6.02 -4.37 11.69
CA PRO A 38 5.11 -4.75 12.77
C PRO A 38 5.78 -4.45 14.12
N ASP A 39 5.11 -3.71 14.99
CA ASP A 39 5.63 -3.40 16.34
C ASP A 39 5.62 -4.63 17.26
N GLN A 40 4.73 -5.61 16.99
CA GLN A 40 4.63 -6.87 17.73
C GLN A 40 4.57 -8.05 16.74
N PRO A 41 5.64 -8.83 16.57
CA PRO A 41 5.55 -10.08 15.83
C PRO A 41 4.74 -11.08 16.66
N SER A 42 3.54 -11.40 16.21
CA SER A 42 2.78 -12.49 16.84
C SER A 42 3.50 -13.82 16.62
N ILE A 43 3.31 -14.77 17.54
CA ILE A 43 3.98 -16.08 17.50
C ILE A 43 3.64 -16.90 16.24
N ASP A 44 2.54 -16.56 15.58
CA ASP A 44 1.99 -17.17 14.35
C ASP A 44 2.29 -16.36 13.07
N GLY A 45 2.97 -15.21 13.16
CA GLY A 45 3.37 -14.40 11.99
C GLY A 45 2.31 -13.44 11.45
N ASN A 46 1.20 -13.26 12.17
CA ASN A 46 0.23 -12.21 11.93
C ASN A 46 0.77 -10.83 12.36
N THR A 47 0.57 -9.82 11.52
CA THR A 47 1.08 -8.45 11.74
C THR A 47 -0.02 -7.46 12.13
N VAL A 48 -1.22 -7.99 12.39
CA VAL A 48 -2.43 -7.23 12.71
C VAL A 48 -2.41 -6.84 14.18
N ASP A 49 -2.28 -5.55 14.45
CA ASP A 49 -2.44 -4.98 15.78
C ASP A 49 -3.90 -4.53 15.95
N MET A 50 -4.66 -5.26 16.76
CA MET A 50 -6.10 -5.00 16.93
C MET A 50 -6.41 -3.63 17.50
N ASP A 51 -5.57 -3.09 18.39
CA ASP A 51 -5.83 -1.77 19.00
C ASP A 51 -5.59 -0.67 17.97
N ARG A 52 -4.49 -0.78 17.22
CA ARG A 52 -4.18 0.13 16.12
C ARG A 52 -5.23 0.07 15.02
N GLU A 53 -5.64 -1.12 14.60
CA GLU A 53 -6.65 -1.30 13.55
C GLU A 53 -8.01 -0.76 14.00
N ARG A 54 -8.39 -0.92 15.27
CA ARG A 54 -9.62 -0.35 15.83
C ARG A 54 -9.61 1.18 15.82
N THR A 55 -8.51 1.81 16.23
CA THR A 55 -8.39 3.28 16.19
C THR A 55 -8.47 3.81 14.76
N ASN A 56 -7.72 3.22 13.83
CA ASN A 56 -7.77 3.63 12.43
C ASN A 56 -9.16 3.46 11.82
N PHE A 57 -9.86 2.37 12.16
CA PHE A 57 -11.22 2.15 11.70
C PHE A 57 -12.19 3.22 12.21
N ALA A 58 -12.11 3.55 13.50
CA ALA A 58 -12.93 4.60 14.10
C ALA A 58 -12.66 5.97 13.46
N ASP A 59 -11.38 6.33 13.28
CA ASP A 59 -10.97 7.59 12.65
C ASP A 59 -11.46 7.69 11.21
N ASN A 60 -11.29 6.63 10.42
CA ASN A 60 -11.75 6.59 9.02
C ASN A 60 -13.28 6.70 8.94
N SER A 61 -14.01 6.06 9.85
CA SER A 61 -15.46 6.14 9.91
C SER A 61 -15.94 7.56 10.22
N LEU A 62 -15.30 8.23 11.18
CA LEU A 62 -15.61 9.61 11.54
C LEU A 62 -15.31 10.59 10.40
N LYS A 63 -14.14 10.45 9.76
CA LYS A 63 -13.76 11.26 8.59
C LYS A 63 -14.77 11.09 7.46
N TYR A 64 -15.13 9.85 7.14
CA TYR A 64 -16.12 9.57 6.09
C TYR A 64 -17.47 10.23 6.37
N GLN A 65 -17.96 10.16 7.61
CA GLN A 65 -19.21 10.82 8.00
C GLN A 65 -19.12 12.35 7.87
N THR A 66 -17.97 12.92 8.22
CA THR A 66 -17.69 14.35 8.10
C THR A 66 -17.67 14.78 6.64
N ASP A 67 -16.99 14.02 5.78
CA ASP A 67 -16.89 14.29 4.34
C ASP A 67 -18.27 14.26 3.67
N LEU A 68 -19.11 13.27 4.00
CA LEU A 68 -20.49 13.21 3.52
C LEU A 68 -21.33 14.40 3.98
N THR A 69 -21.12 14.87 5.22
CA THR A 69 -21.83 16.03 5.76
C THR A 69 -21.43 17.31 5.01
N LEU A 70 -20.14 17.51 4.80
CA LEU A 70 -19.60 18.65 4.06
C LEU A 70 -20.09 18.65 2.61
N LEU A 71 -20.01 17.50 1.94
CA LEU A 71 -20.44 17.33 0.54
C LEU A 71 -21.94 17.62 0.39
N ASN A 72 -22.78 17.14 1.31
CA ASN A 72 -24.20 17.48 1.32
C ASN A 72 -24.45 18.99 1.48
N GLY A 73 -23.67 19.66 2.33
CA GLY A 73 -23.73 21.12 2.48
C GLY A 73 -23.37 21.85 1.19
N GLN A 74 -22.30 21.44 0.52
CA GLN A 74 -21.87 22.01 -0.76
C GLN A 74 -22.93 21.83 -1.84
N ILE A 75 -23.51 20.62 -1.98
CA ILE A 75 -24.58 20.35 -2.95
C ILE A 75 -25.81 21.22 -2.69
N LYS A 76 -26.24 21.34 -1.42
CA LYS A 76 -27.37 22.21 -1.07
C LYS A 76 -27.08 23.68 -1.40
N GLY A 77 -25.86 24.14 -1.14
CA GLY A 77 -25.41 25.48 -1.52
C GLY A 77 -25.51 25.71 -3.04
N MET A 78 -25.01 24.78 -3.85
CA MET A 78 -25.11 24.85 -5.30
C MET A 78 -26.57 24.86 -5.78
N MET A 79 -27.42 24.00 -5.21
CA MET A 79 -28.86 23.96 -5.54
C MET A 79 -29.57 25.28 -5.22
N SER A 80 -29.25 25.89 -4.07
CA SER A 80 -29.82 27.19 -3.69
C SER A 80 -29.45 28.29 -4.69
N VAL A 81 -28.21 28.30 -5.19
CA VAL A 81 -27.76 29.27 -6.20
C VAL A 81 -28.51 29.06 -7.52
N LEU A 82 -28.71 27.80 -7.94
CA LEU A 82 -29.41 27.47 -9.17
C LEU A 82 -30.93 27.77 -9.11
N GLN A 83 -31.55 27.62 -7.94
CA GLN A 83 -32.99 27.87 -7.76
C GLN A 83 -33.34 29.35 -7.51
N SER A 84 -32.39 30.13 -7.02
CA SER A 84 -32.57 31.57 -6.78
C SER A 84 -32.24 32.45 -8.00
N GLY A 85 -31.86 31.84 -9.13
CA GLY A 85 -31.57 32.51 -10.40
C GLY A 85 -32.73 32.46 -11.39
#